data_AF-A0A7X4LHA3-F1
#
_entry.id   AF-A0A7X4LHA3-F1
#
_cell.length_a   1.000
_cell.length_b   1.000
_cell.length_c   1.000
_cell.angle_alpha   90.00
_cell.angle_beta   90.00
_cell.angle_gamma   90.00
#
_symmetry.space_group_name_H-M   'P 1'
#
loop_
_entity.id
_entity.type
_entity.pdbx_description
1 polymer ?
#
loop_
_entity_poly.entity_id
_entity_poly.type
_entity_poly.pdbx_seq_one_letter_code
_entity_poly.pdbx_strand_id
1 'polypeptide(L)'
;MIKSLVTLSIGILLSTSVFAHGELGRTMKQMKSALQQAYQAQTVDDMKVAMGDMSSLVKEAKRDEYEGKNPAQFYQGLQDLTTAIDGIKVSLNKGDLNDAKLKLNKIDALRKEYHKKTR
;
A
#
# COMPACT_ATOMS: atom_id res chain seq x y z
N MET A 1 34.46 -46.12 -4.32
CA MET A 1 34.80 -45.33 -3.11
C MET A 1 35.54 -44.08 -3.55
N ILE A 2 34.89 -42.91 -3.54
CA ILE A 2 35.59 -41.61 -3.44
C ILE A 2 34.74 -40.75 -2.50
N LYS A 3 35.40 -40.19 -1.50
CA LYS A 3 34.87 -39.42 -0.37
C LYS A 3 35.56 -38.05 -0.42
N SER A 4 34.84 -36.99 0.00
CA SER A 4 35.23 -35.59 0.32
C SER A 4 34.25 -34.64 -0.38
N LEU A 5 33.27 -34.01 0.30
CA LEU A 5 33.35 -32.97 1.34
C LEU A 5 33.97 -31.66 0.83
N VAL A 6 33.12 -30.71 0.42
CA VAL A 6 33.39 -29.27 0.56
C VAL A 6 32.08 -28.57 0.89
N THR A 7 31.98 -28.10 2.13
CA THR A 7 30.97 -27.18 2.64
C THR A 7 31.30 -25.78 2.11
N LEU A 8 30.36 -25.08 1.48
CA LEU A 8 30.50 -23.65 1.21
C LEU A 8 29.29 -22.91 1.82
N SER A 9 29.45 -22.52 3.07
CA SER A 9 28.55 -21.64 3.79
C SER A 9 28.64 -20.22 3.21
N ILE A 10 27.68 -19.84 2.37
CA ILE A 10 27.49 -18.45 1.96
C ILE A 10 26.77 -17.73 3.10
N GLY A 11 27.56 -17.03 3.92
CA GLY A 11 27.07 -16.02 4.86
C GLY A 11 26.77 -14.74 4.09
N ILE A 12 25.49 -14.50 3.81
CA ILE A 12 25.03 -13.18 3.37
C ILE A 12 24.68 -12.39 4.63
N LEU A 13 25.65 -11.62 5.13
CA LEU A 13 25.37 -10.48 6.00
C LEU A 13 24.73 -9.39 5.15
N LEU A 14 23.41 -9.46 4.99
CA LEU A 14 22.63 -8.32 4.54
C LEU A 14 22.58 -7.31 5.70
N SER A 15 23.51 -6.36 5.66
CA SER A 15 23.41 -5.10 6.39
C SER A 15 22.18 -4.35 5.91
N THR A 16 21.01 -4.73 6.43
CA THR A 16 19.82 -3.90 6.28
C THR A 16 20.01 -2.70 7.19
N SER A 17 20.28 -1.54 6.59
CA SER A 17 20.00 -0.26 7.24
C SER A 17 18.50 -0.23 7.49
N VAL A 18 18.10 -0.73 8.65
CA VAL A 18 16.76 -0.54 9.18
C VAL A 18 16.65 0.95 9.48
N PHE A 19 16.28 1.72 8.45
CA PHE A 19 15.41 2.86 8.72
C PHE A 19 14.27 2.27 9.53
N ALA A 20 14.12 2.72 10.77
CA ALA A 20 12.97 2.41 11.59
C ALA A 20 11.73 2.94 10.85
N HIS A 21 11.19 2.14 9.93
CA HIS A 21 9.82 2.30 9.47
C HIS A 21 9.01 1.91 10.70
N GLY A 22 8.66 2.91 11.53
CA GLY A 22 7.72 2.77 12.64
C GLY A 22 6.35 2.26 12.15
N GLU A 23 5.33 2.34 13.00
CA GLU A 23 3.99 1.83 12.66
C GLU A 23 3.48 2.37 11.33
N LEU A 24 3.65 3.68 11.07
CA LEU A 24 3.28 4.28 9.79
C LEU A 24 3.91 3.59 8.57
N GLY A 25 5.18 3.21 8.71
CA GLY A 25 5.90 2.52 7.65
C GLY A 25 5.36 1.12 7.36
N ARG A 26 4.81 0.44 8.36
CA ARG A 26 4.08 -0.84 8.21
C ARG A 26 2.74 -0.61 7.54
N THR A 27 1.97 0.37 8.01
CA THR A 27 0.66 0.74 7.44
C THR A 27 0.78 1.07 5.94
N MET A 28 1.82 1.79 5.52
CA MET A 28 2.08 2.10 4.11
C MET A 28 2.38 0.85 3.25
N LYS A 29 3.08 -0.15 3.82
CA LYS A 29 3.31 -1.42 3.12
C LYS A 29 2.01 -2.22 2.98
N GLN A 30 1.18 -2.22 4.02
CA GLN A 30 -0.14 -2.85 3.97
C GLN A 30 -1.05 -2.17 2.94
N MET A 31 -1.02 -0.84 2.83
CA MET A 31 -1.77 -0.13 1.78
C MET A 31 -1.37 -0.58 0.38
N LYS A 32 -0.07 -0.77 0.13
CA LYS A 32 0.42 -1.31 -1.15
C LYS A 32 -0.15 -2.72 -1.41
N SER A 33 -0.19 -3.57 -0.38
CA SER A 33 -0.76 -4.93 -0.48
C SER A 33 -2.27 -4.89 -0.78
N ALA A 34 -3.04 -4.07 -0.06
CA ALA A 34 -4.48 -3.92 -0.29
C ALA A 34 -4.76 -3.41 -1.70
N LEU A 35 -3.96 -2.46 -2.20
CA LEU A 35 -4.07 -2.00 -3.59
C LEU A 35 -3.77 -3.12 -4.60
N GLN A 36 -2.76 -3.96 -4.36
CA GLN A 36 -2.45 -5.11 -5.22
C GLN A 36 -3.60 -6.13 -5.23
N GLN A 37 -4.20 -6.42 -4.07
CA GLN A 37 -5.37 -7.28 -3.97
C GLN A 37 -6.56 -6.70 -4.74
N ALA A 38 -6.78 -5.38 -4.66
CA ALA A 38 -7.82 -4.70 -5.44
C ALA A 38 -7.62 -4.83 -6.96
N TYR A 39 -6.38 -4.76 -7.44
CA TYR A 39 -6.07 -5.01 -8.85
C TYR A 39 -6.31 -6.47 -9.27
N GLN A 40 -6.09 -7.41 -8.35
CA GLN A 40 -6.29 -8.86 -8.58
C GLN A 40 -7.74 -9.33 -8.39
N ALA A 41 -8.59 -8.50 -7.79
CA ALA A 41 -9.99 -8.83 -7.53
C ALA A 41 -10.73 -9.26 -8.80
N GLN A 42 -11.37 -10.42 -8.74
CA GLN A 42 -12.15 -10.96 -9.86
C GLN A 42 -13.65 -10.69 -9.69
N THR A 43 -14.09 -10.42 -8.47
CA THR A 43 -15.48 -10.09 -8.16
C THR A 43 -15.60 -8.72 -7.49
N VAL A 44 -16.83 -8.19 -7.49
CA VAL A 44 -17.18 -6.97 -6.76
C VAL A 44 -16.90 -7.13 -5.26
N ASP A 45 -17.19 -8.29 -4.70
CA ASP A 45 -17.05 -8.53 -3.26
C ASP A 45 -15.57 -8.63 -2.86
N ASP A 46 -14.73 -9.29 -3.65
CA ASP A 46 -13.27 -9.28 -3.43
C ASP A 46 -12.71 -7.86 -3.42
N MET A 47 -13.17 -7.03 -4.37
CA MET A 47 -12.72 -5.66 -4.47
C MET A 47 -13.25 -4.80 -3.32
N LYS A 48 -14.47 -5.05 -2.83
CA LYS A 48 -15.02 -4.39 -1.65
C LYS A 48 -14.20 -4.71 -0.40
N VAL A 49 -13.76 -5.96 -0.22
CA VAL A 49 -12.86 -6.34 0.88
C VAL A 49 -11.56 -5.54 0.80
N ALA A 50 -10.88 -5.57 -0.35
CA ALA A 50 -9.63 -4.84 -0.54
C ALA A 50 -9.77 -3.32 -0.34
N MET A 51 -10.88 -2.71 -0.79
CA MET A 51 -11.16 -1.29 -0.55
C MET A 51 -11.58 -0.96 0.88
N GLY A 52 -12.16 -1.93 1.60
CA GLY A 52 -12.39 -1.86 3.04
C GLY A 52 -11.07 -1.78 3.80
N ASP A 53 -10.15 -2.70 3.51
CA ASP A 53 -8.82 -2.76 4.13
C ASP A 53 -8.02 -1.48 3.83
N MET A 54 -7.99 -1.05 2.57
CA MET A 54 -7.34 0.20 2.17
C MET A 54 -7.91 1.41 2.94
N SER A 55 -9.23 1.46 3.13
CA SER A 55 -9.88 2.54 3.87
C SER A 55 -9.50 2.55 5.35
N SER A 56 -9.41 1.38 5.98
CA SER A 56 -8.98 1.24 7.38
C SER A 56 -7.53 1.66 7.57
N LEU A 57 -6.64 1.23 6.67
CA LEU A 57 -5.22 1.60 6.69
C LEU A 57 -5.02 3.10 6.49
N VAL A 58 -5.82 3.75 5.63
CA VAL A 58 -5.77 5.22 5.46
C VAL A 58 -6.18 5.94 6.74
N LYS A 59 -7.14 5.40 7.50
CA LYS A 59 -7.53 5.97 8.81
C LYS A 59 -6.44 5.76 9.87
N GLU A 60 -5.76 4.62 9.84
CA GLU A 60 -4.61 4.33 10.72
C GLU A 60 -3.46 5.29 10.44
N ALA A 61 -3.05 5.44 9.18
CA ALA A 61 -1.98 6.36 8.79
C ALA A 61 -2.28 7.84 9.10
N LYS A 62 -3.56 8.23 9.21
CA LYS A 62 -3.96 9.58 9.65
C LYS A 62 -3.71 9.80 11.14
N ARG A 63 -3.62 8.75 11.95
CA ARG A 63 -3.39 8.79 13.41
C ARG A 63 -1.92 8.64 13.77
N ASP A 64 -1.15 7.99 12.90
CA ASP A 64 0.28 7.84 13.12
C ASP A 64 1.00 9.19 13.03
N GLU A 65 2.06 9.31 13.82
CA GLU A 65 2.97 10.45 13.74
C GLU A 65 3.79 10.37 12.44
N TYR A 66 3.76 11.45 11.67
CA TYR A 66 4.53 11.57 10.45
C TYR A 66 5.76 12.46 10.69
N GLU A 67 6.93 11.83 10.75
CA GLU A 67 8.22 12.48 11.02
C GLU A 67 8.95 13.02 9.77
N GLY A 68 8.29 12.99 8.60
CA GLY A 68 8.92 13.42 7.35
C GLY A 68 8.86 14.93 7.11
N LYS A 69 9.53 15.39 6.05
CA LYS A 69 9.76 16.83 5.78
C LYS A 69 8.50 17.64 5.47
N ASN A 70 7.46 17.00 4.93
CA ASN A 70 6.28 17.70 4.38
C ASN A 70 4.96 17.12 4.95
N PRO A 71 4.66 17.32 6.24
CA PRO A 71 3.46 16.77 6.90
C PRO A 71 2.15 17.23 6.25
N ALA A 72 2.06 18.50 5.83
CA ALA A 72 0.87 19.01 5.17
C ALA A 72 0.56 18.24 3.86
N GLN A 73 1.58 17.96 3.05
CA GLN A 73 1.41 17.21 1.80
C GLN A 73 1.11 15.73 2.08
N PHE A 74 1.69 15.16 3.14
CA PHE A 74 1.37 13.81 3.58
C PHE A 74 -0.12 13.66 3.92
N TYR A 75 -0.65 14.51 4.80
CA TYR A 75 -2.06 14.44 5.20
C TYR A 75 -3.02 14.81 4.06
N GLN A 76 -2.64 15.74 3.18
CA GLN A 76 -3.40 16.00 1.96
C GLN A 76 -3.48 14.75 1.07
N GLY A 77 -2.38 14.01 0.92
CA GLY A 77 -2.37 12.76 0.18
C GLY A 77 -3.29 11.70 0.78
N LEU A 78 -3.33 11.57 2.11
CA LEU A 78 -4.29 10.68 2.79
C LEU A 78 -5.74 11.11 2.58
N GLN A 79 -5.99 12.42 2.50
CA GLN A 79 -7.32 12.95 2.18
C GLN A 79 -7.73 12.62 0.75
N ASP A 80 -6.85 12.83 -0.22
CA ASP A 80 -7.13 12.52 -1.63
C ASP A 80 -7.34 11.02 -1.86
N LEU A 81 -6.56 10.18 -1.16
CA LEU A 81 -6.76 8.72 -1.13
C LEU A 81 -8.14 8.35 -0.59
N THR A 82 -8.60 9.03 0.48
CA THR A 82 -9.94 8.80 1.04
C THR A 82 -11.01 9.05 -0.02
N THR A 83 -10.95 10.20 -0.70
CA THR A 83 -11.91 10.56 -1.76
C THR A 83 -11.87 9.59 -2.94
N ALA A 84 -10.67 9.15 -3.36
CA ALA A 84 -10.54 8.17 -4.44
C ALA A 84 -11.17 6.82 -4.06
N ILE A 85 -10.94 6.34 -2.84
CA ILE A 85 -11.51 5.10 -2.32
C ILE A 85 -13.05 5.19 -2.29
N ASP A 86 -13.60 6.31 -1.84
CA ASP A 86 -15.06 6.50 -1.80
C ASP A 86 -15.68 6.45 -3.20
N GLY A 87 -15.01 7.06 -4.19
CA GLY A 87 -15.42 6.98 -5.60
C GLY A 87 -15.43 5.55 -6.15
N ILE A 88 -14.49 4.70 -5.72
CA ILE A 88 -14.46 3.28 -6.09
C ILE A 88 -15.59 2.52 -5.39
N LYS A 89 -15.82 2.77 -4.09
CA LYS A 89 -16.93 2.14 -3.35
C LYS A 89 -18.28 2.45 -3.97
N VAL A 90 -18.48 3.66 -4.49
CA VAL A 90 -19.69 4.01 -5.25
C VAL A 90 -19.87 3.12 -6.48
N SER A 91 -18.80 2.86 -7.25
CA SER A 91 -18.85 1.93 -8.40
C SER A 91 -19.16 0.51 -7.97
N LEU A 92 -18.51 0.03 -6.91
CA LEU A 92 -18.72 -1.31 -6.37
C LEU A 92 -20.13 -1.52 -5.82
N ASN A 93 -20.73 -0.48 -5.22
CA ASN A 93 -22.12 -0.54 -4.76
C ASN A 93 -23.12 -0.62 -5.92
N LYS A 94 -22.74 -0.17 -7.12
CA LYS A 94 -23.52 -0.34 -8.35
C LYS A 94 -23.25 -1.68 -9.05
N GLY A 95 -22.34 -2.50 -8.52
CA GLY A 95 -21.88 -3.74 -9.15
C GLY A 95 -20.92 -3.53 -10.33
N ASP A 96 -20.43 -2.30 -10.54
CA ASP A 96 -19.57 -1.97 -11.67
C ASP A 96 -18.09 -2.18 -11.33
N LEU A 97 -17.66 -3.44 -11.48
CA LEU A 97 -16.27 -3.83 -11.25
C LEU A 97 -15.31 -3.18 -12.26
N ASN A 98 -15.75 -2.95 -13.50
CA ASN A 98 -14.89 -2.40 -14.55
C ASN A 98 -14.55 -0.94 -14.28
N ASP A 99 -15.55 -0.12 -13.97
CA ASP A 99 -15.35 1.28 -13.57
C ASP A 99 -14.54 1.39 -12.27
N ALA A 100 -14.80 0.50 -11.30
CA ALA A 100 -13.99 0.41 -10.07
C ALA A 100 -12.50 0.15 -10.38
N LYS A 101 -12.19 -0.78 -11.29
CA LYS A 101 -10.81 -1.09 -11.72
C LYS A 101 -10.15 0.07 -12.44
N LEU A 102 -10.87 0.78 -13.31
CA LEU A 102 -10.34 1.97 -13.99
C LEU A 102 -9.94 3.06 -12.98
N LYS A 103 -10.74 3.23 -11.92
CA LYS A 103 -10.49 4.21 -10.86
C LYS A 103 -9.30 3.86 -9.96
N LEU A 104 -8.88 2.59 -9.86
CA LEU A 104 -7.67 2.21 -9.10
C LEU A 104 -6.40 2.93 -9.61
N ASN A 105 -6.34 3.24 -10.91
CA ASN A 105 -5.21 3.97 -11.48
C ASN A 105 -4.98 5.33 -10.80
N LYS A 106 -6.06 5.97 -10.34
CA LYS A 106 -5.97 7.22 -9.59
C LYS A 106 -5.35 7.01 -8.21
N ILE A 107 -5.64 5.88 -7.54
CA ILE A 107 -5.02 5.54 -6.25
C ILE A 107 -3.51 5.30 -6.41
N ASP A 108 -3.06 4.54 -7.41
CA ASP A 108 -1.62 4.32 -7.61
C ASP A 108 -0.88 5.60 -7.99
N ALA A 109 -1.50 6.46 -8.81
CA ALA A 109 -0.95 7.78 -9.15
C ALA A 109 -0.76 8.66 -7.90
N LEU A 110 -1.80 8.79 -7.07
CA LEU A 110 -1.75 9.54 -5.81
C LEU A 110 -0.67 8.99 -4.87
N ARG A 111 -0.59 7.66 -4.72
CA ARG A 111 0.43 7.01 -3.89
C ARG A 111 1.85 7.37 -4.34
N LYS A 112 2.12 7.33 -5.65
CA LYS A 112 3.44 7.68 -6.22
C LYS A 112 3.76 9.16 -6.03
N GLU A 113 2.79 10.03 -6.34
CA GLU A 113 2.93 11.47 -6.26
C GLU A 113 3.25 11.91 -4.82
N TYR A 114 2.43 11.48 -3.86
CA TYR A 114 2.61 11.88 -2.48
C TYR A 114 3.85 11.25 -1.85
N HIS A 115 4.19 9.99 -2.16
CA HIS A 115 5.45 9.40 -1.71
C HIS A 115 6.68 10.20 -2.17
N LYS A 116 6.66 10.70 -3.42
CA LYS A 116 7.73 11.57 -3.94
C LYS A 116 7.78 12.92 -3.22
N LYS A 117 6.62 13.51 -2.95
CA LYS A 117 6.47 14.81 -2.27
C LYS A 117 6.86 14.76 -0.79
N THR A 118 6.75 13.59 -0.16
CA THR A 118 7.02 13.37 1.27
C THR A 118 8.46 12.93 1.60
N ARG A 119 9.31 12.71 0.60
CA ARG A 119 10.74 12.39 0.76
C ARG A 119 11.62 13.62 0.52
#